data_AF-A0A7L2SXU4-F1
#
_entry.id   AF-A0A7L2SXU4-F1
#
_cell.length_a   1.000
_cell.length_b   1.000
_cell.length_c   1.000
_cell.angle_alpha   90.00
_cell.angle_beta   90.00
_cell.angle_gamma   90.00
#
_symmetry.space_group_name_H-M   'P 1'
#
loop_
_entity.id
_entity.type
_entity.pdbx_description
1 polymer ?
#
loop_
_entity_poly.entity_id
_entity_poly.type
_entity_poly.pdbx_seq_one_letter_code
_entity_poly.pdbx_strand_id
1 'polypeptide(L)'
;ESVPVVPGDIVHLEGECSSGTWVINAQCGYLVLYPDLLLSGTTISSSIRCMRRAVLSERFRGSESGSRQMLIGTILHDIFQQSVTNNLTPEKVQELANKIVYGQKYLKEMYHLNLKQAEIMQEVEEYLPSFFKWAEDFM
;
A
#
# COMPACT_ATOMS: atom_id res chain seq x y z
N GLU A 1 -15.54 -16.73 -15.23
CA GLU A 1 -14.41 -17.58 -15.69
C GLU A 1 -14.20 -18.69 -14.68
N SER A 2 -13.89 -19.90 -15.15
CA SER A 2 -13.60 -21.05 -14.30
C SER A 2 -12.19 -20.92 -13.69
N VAL A 3 -12.03 -21.30 -12.42
CA VAL A 3 -10.68 -21.41 -11.82
C VAL A 3 -9.93 -22.54 -12.56
N PRO A 4 -8.78 -22.27 -13.18
CA PRO A 4 -8.08 -23.25 -14.01
C PRO A 4 -7.24 -24.19 -13.14
N VAL A 5 -7.90 -25.02 -12.33
CA VAL A 5 -7.23 -26.04 -11.50
C VAL A 5 -6.89 -27.26 -12.36
N VAL A 6 -5.67 -27.77 -12.26
CA VAL A 6 -5.20 -28.97 -12.96
C VAL A 6 -4.63 -30.03 -11.99
N PRO A 7 -4.59 -31.32 -12.36
CA PRO A 7 -3.98 -32.36 -11.53
C PRO A 7 -2.53 -32.03 -11.19
N GLY A 8 -2.20 -32.08 -9.90
CA GLY A 8 -0.87 -31.72 -9.38
C GLY A 8 -0.82 -30.34 -8.73
N ASP A 9 -1.85 -29.50 -8.91
CA ASP A 9 -1.94 -28.21 -8.21
C ASP A 9 -2.15 -28.39 -6.71
N ILE A 10 -1.57 -27.47 -5.94
CA ILE A 10 -1.80 -27.36 -4.51
C ILE A 10 -2.96 -26.39 -4.30
N VAL A 11 -3.97 -26.82 -3.55
CA VAL A 11 -5.15 -26.02 -3.22
C VAL A 11 -5.38 -25.99 -1.72
N HIS A 12 -5.91 -24.86 -1.25
CA HIS A 12 -6.46 -24.73 0.09
C HIS A 12 -7.95 -24.41 -0.01
N LEU A 13 -8.75 -25.05 0.86
CA LEU A 13 -10.19 -24.88 0.90
C LEU A 13 -10.56 -24.18 2.22
N GLU A 14 -11.24 -23.05 2.10
CA GLU A 14 -11.86 -22.36 3.23
C GLU A 14 -13.38 -22.61 3.18
N GLY A 15 -13.97 -23.06 4.28
CA GLY A 15 -15.40 -23.38 4.36
C GLY A 15 -15.72 -24.60 5.22
N GLU A 16 -16.93 -25.13 5.05
CA GLU A 16 -17.40 -26.29 5.81
C GLU A 16 -17.36 -27.58 4.97
N CYS A 17 -16.84 -28.64 5.58
CA CYS A 17 -16.91 -30.00 5.04
C CYS A 17 -18.12 -30.73 5.63
N SER A 18 -19.08 -31.09 4.78
CA SER A 18 -20.23 -31.90 5.18
C SER A 18 -20.06 -33.32 4.68
N SER A 19 -19.90 -34.28 5.59
CA SER A 19 -19.80 -35.72 5.26
C SER A 19 -18.69 -36.04 4.23
N GLY A 20 -17.53 -35.40 4.36
CA GLY A 20 -16.40 -35.58 3.44
C GLY A 20 -16.55 -34.86 2.09
N THR A 21 -17.64 -34.11 1.90
CA THR A 21 -17.89 -33.32 0.70
C THR A 21 -17.74 -31.84 1.01
N TRP A 22 -16.93 -31.16 0.20
CA TRP A 22 -16.77 -29.70 0.22
C TRP A 22 -17.60 -29.08 -0.91
N VAL A 23 -18.42 -28.08 -0.59
CA VAL A 23 -19.19 -27.32 -1.57
C VAL A 23 -18.75 -25.87 -1.53
N ILE A 24 -18.24 -25.38 -2.67
CA ILE A 24 -17.83 -23.99 -2.85
C ILE A 24 -18.67 -23.39 -3.97
N ASN A 25 -19.29 -22.24 -3.69
CA ASN A 25 -20.12 -21.53 -4.64
C ASN A 25 -20.03 -20.00 -4.40
N ALA A 26 -20.90 -19.23 -5.05
CA ALA A 26 -20.89 -17.78 -4.94
C ALA A 26 -21.33 -17.25 -3.55
N GLN A 27 -21.93 -18.11 -2.71
CA GLN A 27 -22.46 -17.76 -1.39
C GLN A 27 -21.64 -18.34 -0.24
N CYS A 28 -20.90 -19.44 -0.46
CA CYS A 28 -20.14 -20.09 0.60
C CYS A 28 -18.79 -20.66 0.11
N GLY A 29 -17.81 -20.54 1.01
CA GLY A 29 -16.47 -21.10 0.87
C GLY A 29 -15.58 -20.35 -0.13
N TYR A 30 -14.29 -20.67 -0.08
CA TYR A 30 -13.29 -20.19 -1.03
C TYR A 30 -12.35 -21.33 -1.44
N LEU A 31 -12.01 -21.35 -2.73
CA LEU A 31 -10.94 -22.17 -3.26
C LEU A 31 -9.74 -21.28 -3.51
N VAL A 32 -8.66 -21.52 -2.76
CA VAL A 32 -7.40 -20.79 -2.90
C VAL A 32 -6.42 -21.67 -3.66
N LEU A 33 -6.09 -21.27 -4.88
CA LEU A 33 -5.12 -21.96 -5.73
C LEU A 33 -3.70 -21.47 -5.38
N TYR A 34 -2.77 -22.42 -5.16
CA TYR A 34 -1.41 -22.17 -4.70
C TYR A 34 -1.36 -21.31 -3.43
N PRO A 35 -1.85 -21.81 -2.28
CA PRO A 35 -1.93 -21.04 -1.03
C PRO A 35 -0.56 -20.52 -0.53
N ASP A 36 0.53 -21.18 -0.91
CA ASP A 36 1.88 -20.78 -0.57
C ASP A 36 2.40 -19.57 -1.39
N LEU A 37 1.70 -19.20 -2.48
CA LEU A 37 2.00 -18.03 -3.28
C LEU A 37 1.30 -16.79 -2.70
N LEU A 38 2.02 -16.04 -1.87
CA LEU A 38 1.51 -14.80 -1.29
C LEU A 38 1.56 -13.66 -2.31
N LEU A 39 0.39 -13.20 -2.72
CA LEU A 39 0.22 -12.01 -3.56
C LEU A 39 -0.19 -10.81 -2.71
N SER A 40 0.38 -9.64 -2.98
CA SER A 40 -0.04 -8.42 -2.29
C SER A 40 -1.45 -8.02 -2.74
N GLY A 41 -2.22 -7.41 -1.82
CA GLY A 41 -3.54 -6.87 -2.16
C GLY A 41 -3.49 -5.82 -3.27
N THR A 42 -2.38 -5.07 -3.38
CA THR A 42 -2.17 -4.11 -4.47
C THR A 42 -2.01 -4.79 -5.84
N THR A 43 -1.31 -5.93 -5.91
CA THR A 43 -1.20 -6.73 -7.14
C THR A 43 -2.58 -7.26 -7.56
N ILE A 44 -3.38 -7.78 -6.63
CA ILE A 44 -4.77 -8.22 -6.88
C ILE A 44 -5.65 -7.06 -7.34
N SER A 45 -5.60 -5.91 -6.68
CA SER A 45 -6.38 -4.72 -7.07
C SER A 45 -6.02 -4.27 -8.50
N SER A 46 -4.73 -4.29 -8.85
CA SER A 46 -4.26 -3.88 -10.17
C SER A 46 -4.70 -4.82 -11.31
N SER A 47 -4.96 -6.10 -10.99
CA SER A 47 -5.36 -7.14 -11.96
C SER A 47 -6.82 -7.03 -12.38
N ILE A 48 -7.68 -6.37 -11.58
CA ILE A 48 -9.11 -6.17 -11.87
C ILE A 48 -9.31 -5.54 -13.26
N ARG A 49 -8.49 -4.54 -13.60
CA ARG A 49 -8.55 -3.90 -14.93
C ARG A 49 -7.77 -4.66 -16.00
N CYS A 50 -6.64 -5.27 -15.63
CA CYS A 50 -5.79 -5.97 -16.57
C CYS A 50 -4.87 -6.97 -15.84
N MET A 51 -5.18 -8.27 -15.94
CA MET A 51 -4.36 -9.33 -15.36
C MET A 51 -2.94 -9.34 -15.92
N ARG A 52 -2.77 -9.17 -17.24
CA ARG A 52 -1.45 -9.14 -17.89
C ARG A 52 -0.56 -8.04 -17.30
N ARG A 53 -1.11 -6.84 -17.07
CA ARG A 53 -0.37 -5.72 -16.48
C ARG A 53 0.10 -6.08 -15.06
N ALA A 54 -0.77 -6.64 -14.23
CA ALA A 54 -0.42 -7.04 -12.86
C ALA A 54 0.73 -8.06 -12.85
N VAL A 55 0.66 -9.08 -13.71
CA VAL A 55 1.73 -10.09 -13.85
C VAL A 55 3.05 -9.45 -14.30
N LEU A 56 3.01 -8.54 -15.28
CA LEU A 56 4.21 -7.85 -15.77
C LEU A 56 4.82 -6.94 -14.70
N SER A 57 4.02 -6.13 -14.01
CA SER A 57 4.50 -5.26 -12.91
C SER A 57 5.14 -6.08 -11.78
N GLU A 58 4.59 -7.26 -11.48
CA GLU A 58 5.13 -8.17 -10.47
C GLU A 58 6.47 -8.81 -10.90
N ARG A 59 6.60 -9.16 -12.19
CA ARG A 59 7.82 -9.80 -12.75
C ARG A 59 8.95 -8.80 -12.98
N PHE A 60 8.62 -7.56 -13.35
CA PHE A 60 9.59 -6.51 -13.68
C PHE A 60 9.62 -5.40 -12.61
N ARG A 61 9.44 -5.78 -11.33
CA ARG A 61 9.51 -4.86 -10.19
C ARG A 61 10.78 -4.00 -10.23
N GLY A 62 10.62 -2.70 -9.98
CA GLY A 62 11.73 -1.73 -10.00
C GLY A 62 12.01 -1.09 -11.35
N SER A 63 11.30 -1.46 -12.43
CA SER A 63 11.38 -0.74 -13.71
C SER A 63 10.66 0.62 -13.70
N GLU A 64 9.77 0.84 -12.73
CA GLU A 64 9.05 2.10 -12.57
C GLU A 64 9.93 3.10 -11.82
N SER A 65 10.27 4.21 -12.47
CA SER A 65 10.91 5.34 -11.80
C SER A 65 9.92 5.94 -10.79
N GLY A 66 10.41 6.29 -9.60
CA GLY A 66 9.63 7.06 -8.63
C GLY A 66 9.01 8.30 -9.27
N SER A 67 7.86 8.76 -8.77
CA SER A 67 7.27 10.05 -9.18
C SER A 67 7.25 11.00 -8.00
N ARG A 68 7.16 12.31 -8.29
CA ARG A 68 6.98 13.36 -7.27
C ARG A 68 5.81 13.03 -6.34
N GLN A 69 4.68 12.59 -6.91
CA GLN A 69 3.47 12.24 -6.17
C GLN A 69 3.67 11.02 -5.27
N MET A 70 4.35 9.98 -5.74
CA MET A 70 4.65 8.79 -4.91
C MET A 70 5.57 9.14 -3.75
N LEU A 71 6.57 10.01 -3.98
CA LEU A 71 7.46 10.47 -2.92
C LEU A 71 6.69 11.26 -1.85
N ILE A 72 5.87 12.22 -2.26
CA ILE A 72 5.05 13.03 -1.34
C ILE A 72 4.11 12.14 -0.54
N GLY A 73 3.40 11.21 -1.20
CA GLY A 73 2.55 10.23 -0.52
C GLY A 73 3.32 9.41 0.51
N THR A 74 4.53 8.97 0.18
CA THR A 74 5.40 8.22 1.10
C THR A 74 5.80 9.05 2.32
N ILE A 75 6.15 10.32 2.13
CA ILE A 75 6.50 11.25 3.22
C ILE A 75 5.28 11.51 4.11
N LEU A 76 4.11 11.77 3.52
CA LEU A 76 2.87 11.99 4.25
C LEU A 76 2.47 10.76 5.09
N HIS A 77 2.60 9.56 4.53
CA HIS A 77 2.38 8.32 5.27
C HIS A 77 3.32 8.18 6.48
N ASP A 78 4.61 8.51 6.31
CA ASP A 78 5.61 8.45 7.39
C ASP A 78 5.30 9.44 8.51
N ILE A 79 4.97 10.68 8.16
CA ILE A 79 4.55 11.72 9.12
C ILE A 79 3.30 11.24 9.86
N PHE A 80 2.22 10.89 9.13
CA PHE A 80 0.95 10.51 9.73
C PHE A 80 1.08 9.32 10.70
N GLN A 81 1.78 8.28 10.27
CA GLN A 81 1.98 7.08 11.09
C GLN A 81 2.69 7.42 12.39
N GLN A 82 3.76 8.22 12.35
CA GLN A 82 4.49 8.63 13.54
C GLN A 82 3.68 9.62 14.40
N SER A 83 2.91 10.51 13.79
CA SER A 83 2.04 11.46 14.50
C SER A 83 0.97 10.76 15.33
N VAL A 84 0.22 9.84 14.72
CA VAL A 84 -0.88 9.11 15.37
C VAL A 84 -0.33 8.11 16.39
N THR A 85 0.71 7.36 16.05
CA THR A 85 1.31 6.36 16.96
C THR A 85 1.82 6.99 18.26
N ASN A 86 2.33 8.22 18.21
CA ASN A 86 2.88 8.91 19.37
C ASN A 86 1.95 9.99 19.95
N ASN A 87 0.71 10.09 19.46
CA ASN A 87 -0.27 11.10 19.84
C ASN A 87 0.31 12.53 19.90
N LEU A 88 0.95 12.96 18.80
CA LEU A 88 1.68 14.23 18.75
C LEU A 88 0.74 15.44 18.68
N THR A 89 1.12 16.54 19.32
CA THR A 89 0.44 17.84 19.15
C THR A 89 0.74 18.43 17.77
N PRO A 90 -0.10 19.35 17.25
CA PRO A 90 0.11 19.97 15.95
C PRO A 90 1.51 20.57 15.76
N GLU A 91 2.07 21.19 16.80
CA GLU A 91 3.41 21.77 16.78
C GLU A 91 4.48 20.68 16.59
N LYS A 92 4.34 19.55 17.30
CA LYS A 92 5.24 18.40 17.17
C LYS A 92 5.11 17.71 15.81
N VAL A 93 3.93 17.74 15.20
CA VAL A 93 3.74 17.24 13.82
C VAL A 93 4.49 18.14 12.82
N GLN A 94 4.46 19.46 13.00
CA GLN A 94 5.23 20.39 12.17
C GLN A 94 6.75 20.17 12.31
N GLU A 95 7.23 19.98 13.55
CA GLU A 95 8.64 19.66 13.82
C GLU A 95 9.04 18.32 13.18
N LEU A 96 8.17 17.30 13.27
CA LEU A 96 8.37 16.01 12.65
C LEU A 96 8.44 16.11 11.12
N ALA A 97 7.52 16.86 10.50
CA ALA A 97 7.49 17.08 9.06
C ALA A 97 8.81 17.73 8.59
N ASN A 98 9.27 18.77 9.28
CA ASN A 98 10.56 19.40 9.00
C ASN A 98 11.71 18.39 9.12
N LYS A 99 11.76 17.61 10.21
CA LYS A 99 12.80 16.60 10.42
C LYS A 99 12.81 15.55 9.31
N ILE A 100 11.65 15.12 8.84
CA ILE A 100 11.51 14.09 7.81
C ILE A 100 11.91 14.63 6.43
N VAL A 101 11.37 15.79 6.04
CA VAL A 101 11.61 16.38 4.70
C VAL A 101 13.05 16.84 4.56
N TYR A 102 13.62 17.47 5.60
CA TYR A 102 15.02 17.93 5.59
C TYR A 102 16.02 16.85 6.00
N GLY A 103 15.55 15.66 6.40
CA GLY A 103 16.37 14.53 6.79
C GLY A 103 16.99 13.78 5.61
N GLN A 104 17.89 12.85 5.93
CA GLN A 104 18.61 12.05 4.91
C GLN A 104 17.74 10.98 4.24
N LYS A 105 16.66 10.55 4.91
CA LYS A 105 15.84 9.38 4.51
C LYS A 105 15.30 9.48 3.08
N TYR A 106 14.89 10.68 2.65
CA TYR A 106 14.26 10.91 1.34
C TYR A 106 15.12 11.77 0.40
N LEU A 107 16.31 12.19 0.85
CA LEU A 107 17.18 13.10 0.10
C LEU A 107 17.65 12.47 -1.23
N LYS A 108 17.91 11.16 -1.23
CA LYS A 108 18.35 10.42 -2.42
C LYS A 108 17.28 10.40 -3.50
N GLU A 109 16.03 10.16 -3.11
CA GLU A 109 14.88 10.16 -4.00
C GLU A 109 14.60 11.56 -4.55
N MET A 110 14.68 12.59 -3.71
CA MET A 110 14.56 13.99 -4.16
C MET A 110 15.63 14.35 -5.17
N TYR A 111 16.88 13.93 -4.93
CA TYR A 111 17.99 14.12 -5.87
C TYR A 111 17.72 13.41 -7.21
N HIS A 112 17.31 12.14 -7.16
CA HIS A 112 16.99 11.36 -8.36
C HIS A 112 15.87 12.00 -9.20
N LEU A 113 14.90 12.64 -8.54
CA LEU A 113 13.76 13.29 -9.19
C LEU A 113 14.00 14.77 -9.51
N ASN A 114 15.20 15.31 -9.22
CA ASN A 114 15.54 16.73 -9.37
C ASN A 114 14.56 17.67 -8.65
N LEU A 115 14.22 17.34 -7.40
CA LEU A 115 13.27 18.07 -6.56
C LEU A 115 13.99 18.84 -5.46
N LYS A 116 13.45 20.01 -5.09
CA LYS A 116 13.96 20.80 -3.96
C LYS A 116 13.20 20.46 -2.69
N GLN A 117 13.92 20.29 -1.57
CA GLN A 117 13.32 20.02 -0.25
C GLN A 117 12.28 21.06 0.16
N ALA A 118 12.53 22.35 -0.13
CA ALA A 118 11.59 23.43 0.18
C ALA A 118 10.24 23.29 -0.56
N GLU A 119 10.26 22.84 -1.82
CA GLU A 119 9.02 22.60 -2.58
C GLU A 119 8.25 21.41 -2.02
N ILE A 120 8.95 20.35 -1.59
CA ILE A 120 8.33 19.20 -0.93
C ILE A 120 7.73 19.60 0.42
N MET A 121 8.42 20.42 1.20
CA MET A 121 7.91 20.90 2.48
C MET A 121 6.63 21.71 2.29
N GLN A 122 6.60 22.61 1.30
CA GLN A 122 5.40 23.38 0.98
C GLN A 122 4.21 22.47 0.65
N GLU A 123 4.41 21.46 -0.21
CA GLU A 123 3.33 20.50 -0.52
C GLU A 123 2.91 19.70 0.72
N VAL A 124 3.85 19.27 1.58
CA VAL A 124 3.52 18.56 2.83
C VAL A 124 2.68 19.44 3.76
N GLU A 125 3.02 20.71 3.91
CA GLU A 125 2.30 21.67 4.76
C GLU A 125 0.84 21.86 4.33
N GLU A 126 0.54 21.78 3.03
CA GLU A 126 -0.83 21.87 2.51
C GLU A 126 -1.73 20.72 3.01
N TYR A 127 -1.16 19.56 3.37
CA TYR A 127 -1.91 18.39 3.87
C TYR A 127 -2.03 18.32 5.40
N LEU A 128 -1.17 19.02 6.15
CA LEU A 128 -1.20 18.96 7.62
C LEU A 128 -2.53 19.37 8.25
N PRO A 129 -3.26 20.39 7.75
CA PRO A 129 -4.60 20.71 8.25
C PRO A 129 -5.57 19.52 8.19
N SER A 130 -5.48 18.67 7.16
CA SER A 130 -6.31 17.46 7.06
C SER A 130 -5.93 16.41 8.11
N PHE A 131 -4.66 16.32 8.49
CA PHE A 131 -4.22 15.42 9.56
C PHE A 131 -4.83 15.85 10.90
N PHE A 132 -4.76 17.15 11.20
CA PHE A 132 -5.33 17.69 12.43
C PHE A 132 -6.83 17.54 12.47
N LYS A 133 -7.51 17.74 11.34
CA LYS A 133 -8.95 17.54 11.27
C LYS A 133 -9.34 16.08 11.52
N TRP A 134 -8.64 15.13 10.90
CA TRP A 134 -8.88 13.71 11.14
C TRP A 134 -8.63 13.33 12.61
N ALA A 135 -7.57 13.86 13.22
CA ALA A 135 -7.26 13.62 14.63
C ALA A 135 -8.36 14.15 15.55
N GLU A 136 -8.89 15.35 15.30
CA GLU A 136 -10.01 15.93 16.05
C GLU A 136 -11.29 15.09 15.94
N ASP A 137 -11.56 14.52 14.77
CA ASP A 137 -12.81 13.80 14.50
C ASP A 137 -12.80 12.35 15.02
N PHE A 138 -11.63 11.71 15.11
CA PHE A 138 -11.53 10.26 15.31
C PHE A 138 -10.63 9.80 16.48
N MET A 139 -9.92 10.71 17.17
CA MET A 139 -9.13 10.38 18.36
C MET A 139 -9.65 11.11 19.60
#